data_AF-A0A0Q3BKN6-F1
#
_entry.id   AF-A0A0Q3BKN6-F1
#
_cell.length_a   1.000
_cell.length_b   1.000
_cell.length_c   1.000
_cell.angle_alpha   90.00
_cell.angle_beta   90.00
_cell.angle_gamma   90.00
#
_symmetry.space_group_name_H-M   'P 1'
#
loop_
_entity.id
_entity.type
_entity.pdbx_description
1 polymer ?
#
loop_
_entity_poly.entity_id
_entity_poly.type
_entity_poly.pdbx_seq_one_letter_code
_entity_poly.pdbx_strand_id
1 'polypeptide(L)'
;MKQVICINWGTKYGPLYINRLYGMVARNITPPFRFTCFCDNPENIRAEVDCQPLPEIDYEIPKAKTGIWPKSRLWGAALGDLQGPVLFLDLDVIVTGSLDSFFEAGAPEDVILTRNRVVVFEKLGQTSVFRFMAGGLKPLQDQFKSDPQGIAEEYRYEQRFVTRNAPGGVKFFPDGWVAHFRRDCRRPFPLNYVLPPKLPKGARIVIFAGHLNPQDAIDGRWSDAVPPRSPLAHLRAIGQRDRSGSLWRYLRHYIRPAPWVGEHWRP
;
A
#
# COMPACT_ATOMS: atom_id res chain seq x y z
N MET A 1 10.81 12.07 -17.48
CA MET A 1 11.40 11.63 -16.20
C MET A 1 10.34 10.86 -15.42
N LYS A 2 10.68 9.74 -14.77
CA LYS A 2 9.71 8.97 -13.96
C LYS A 2 9.48 9.64 -12.62
N GLN A 3 8.22 9.64 -12.16
CA GLN A 3 7.82 10.32 -10.92
C GLN A 3 7.11 9.32 -10.01
N VAL A 4 7.70 9.05 -8.86
CA VAL A 4 7.11 8.20 -7.82
C VAL A 4 6.67 9.09 -6.68
N ILE A 5 5.47 8.86 -6.15
CA ILE A 5 4.92 9.66 -5.06
C ILE A 5 4.44 8.78 -3.91
N CYS A 6 4.52 9.31 -2.70
CA CYS A 6 3.85 8.76 -1.53
C CYS A 6 3.26 9.89 -0.68
N ILE A 7 2.39 9.54 0.27
CA ILE A 7 1.77 10.51 1.18
C ILE A 7 1.89 10.01 2.63
N ASN A 8 2.28 10.90 3.54
CA ASN A 8 2.39 10.63 4.97
C ASN A 8 1.64 11.72 5.76
N TRP A 9 0.87 11.33 6.76
CA TRP A 9 0.19 12.28 7.64
C TRP A 9 0.02 11.67 9.03
N GLY A 10 0.00 12.55 10.03
CA GLY A 10 -0.06 12.15 11.42
C GLY A 10 1.14 11.31 11.84
N THR A 11 0.91 10.39 12.79
CA THR A 11 1.99 9.68 13.50
C THR A 11 2.01 8.17 13.23
N LYS A 12 1.12 7.66 12.36
CA LYS A 12 1.03 6.22 12.08
C LYS A 12 2.30 5.71 11.39
N TYR A 13 2.78 6.46 10.41
CA TYR A 13 4.05 6.21 9.74
C TYR A 13 4.98 7.41 9.99
N GLY A 14 6.19 7.36 9.46
CA GLY A 14 7.17 8.42 9.67
C GLY A 14 8.41 8.24 8.82
N PRO A 15 9.49 8.97 9.14
CA PRO A 15 10.69 9.05 8.33
C PRO A 15 11.32 7.69 8.02
N LEU A 16 11.24 6.73 8.96
CA LEU A 16 11.71 5.36 8.75
C LEU A 16 11.06 4.69 7.52
N TYR A 17 9.74 4.82 7.37
CA TYR A 17 9.00 4.21 6.26
C TYR A 17 9.30 4.94 4.95
N ILE A 18 9.35 6.27 4.98
CA ILE A 18 9.63 7.11 3.80
C ILE A 18 11.04 6.84 3.27
N ASN A 19 12.03 6.83 4.15
CA ASN A 19 13.43 6.59 3.79
C ASN A 19 13.63 5.17 3.23
N ARG A 20 12.97 4.16 3.81
CA ARG A 20 12.99 2.79 3.30
C ARG A 20 12.28 2.67 1.96
N LEU A 21 11.14 3.34 1.78
CA LEU A 21 10.43 3.37 0.50
C LEU A 21 11.29 4.01 -0.59
N TYR A 22 11.93 5.16 -0.31
CA TYR A 22 12.88 5.77 -1.23
C TYR A 22 14.02 4.81 -1.59
N GLY A 23 14.69 4.21 -0.61
CA GLY A 23 15.79 3.28 -0.86
C GLY A 23 15.38 2.08 -1.72
N MET A 24 14.20 1.53 -1.45
CA MET A 24 13.59 0.47 -2.25
C MET A 24 13.31 0.90 -3.69
N VAL A 25 12.75 2.10 -3.90
CA VAL A 25 12.49 2.65 -5.23
C VAL A 25 13.79 2.90 -5.98
N ALA A 26 14.75 3.59 -5.37
CA ALA A 26 16.04 3.95 -5.98
C ALA A 26 16.82 2.72 -6.47
N ARG A 27 16.76 1.60 -5.74
CA ARG A 27 17.37 0.33 -6.16
C ARG A 27 16.67 -0.34 -7.34
N ASN A 28 15.42 -0.01 -7.60
CA ASN A 28 14.54 -0.74 -8.52
C ASN A 28 13.94 0.15 -9.62
N ILE A 29 14.47 1.33 -9.87
CA ILE A 29 13.99 2.20 -10.95
C ILE A 29 15.17 2.75 -11.73
N THR A 30 15.09 2.76 -13.06
CA THR A 30 16.17 3.30 -13.89
C THR A 30 16.22 4.83 -13.76
N PRO A 31 17.34 5.45 -13.35
CA PRO A 31 17.48 6.91 -13.30
C PRO A 31 17.43 7.58 -14.69
N PRO A 32 17.11 8.89 -14.78
CA PRO A 32 16.70 9.78 -13.69
C PRO A 32 15.23 9.56 -13.29
N PHE A 33 14.96 9.73 -12.00
CA PHE A 33 13.60 9.72 -11.44
C PHE A 33 13.48 10.77 -10.33
N ARG A 34 12.25 11.20 -10.06
CA ARG A 34 11.90 12.06 -8.91
C ARG A 34 11.05 11.24 -7.93
N PHE A 35 11.34 11.37 -6.64
CA PHE A 35 10.54 10.77 -5.58
C PHE A 35 10.02 11.87 -4.66
N THR A 36 8.71 12.08 -4.67
CA THR A 36 8.05 13.15 -3.89
C THR A 36 7.23 12.55 -2.76
N CYS A 37 7.45 13.03 -1.53
CA CYS A 37 6.62 12.69 -0.38
C CYS A 37 5.78 13.89 0.01
N PHE A 38 4.46 13.75 -0.08
CA PHE A 38 3.53 14.71 0.51
C PHE A 38 3.40 14.43 2.00
N CYS A 39 3.94 15.31 2.85
CA CYS A 39 3.99 15.09 4.30
C CYS A 39 3.70 16.36 5.11
N ASP A 40 3.24 16.16 6.34
CA ASP A 40 3.07 17.20 7.35
C ASP A 40 4.35 17.48 8.16
N ASN A 41 5.22 16.47 8.33
CA ASN A 41 6.52 16.63 8.99
C ASN A 41 7.68 16.10 8.12
N PRO A 42 8.60 16.97 7.63
CA PRO A 42 9.75 16.56 6.83
C PRO A 42 10.99 16.15 7.64
N GLU A 43 10.97 16.25 8.97
CA GLU A 43 12.14 15.98 9.81
C GLU A 43 12.67 14.55 9.66
N ASN A 44 14.00 14.38 9.68
CA ASN A 44 14.69 13.09 9.57
C ASN A 44 14.40 12.31 8.27
N ILE A 45 13.80 12.95 7.27
CA ILE A 45 13.67 12.40 5.92
C ILE A 45 14.95 12.70 5.14
N ARG A 46 15.36 11.74 4.31
CA ARG A 46 16.51 11.81 3.41
C ARG A 46 16.43 13.00 2.46
N ALA A 47 17.56 13.64 2.17
CA ALA A 47 17.63 14.82 1.30
C ALA A 47 17.29 14.53 -0.16
N GLU A 48 17.38 13.27 -0.59
CA GLU A 48 17.00 12.85 -1.94
C GLU A 48 15.47 12.73 -2.13
N VAL A 49 14.70 12.75 -1.04
CA VAL A 49 13.24 12.80 -1.08
C VAL A 49 12.82 14.25 -1.19
N ASP A 50 12.06 14.54 -2.24
CA ASP A 50 11.41 15.83 -2.41
C ASP A 50 10.18 15.90 -1.49
N CYS A 51 10.37 16.45 -0.29
CA CYS A 51 9.30 16.64 0.68
C CYS A 51 8.46 17.87 0.31
N GLN A 52 7.17 17.63 0.06
CA GLN A 52 6.18 18.66 -0.24
C GLN A 52 5.12 18.68 0.86
N PRO A 53 4.51 19.84 1.16
CA PRO A 53 3.38 19.88 2.09
C PRO A 53 2.23 19.03 1.57
N LEU A 54 1.40 18.51 2.48
CA LEU A 54 0.17 17.82 2.09
C LEU A 54 -0.68 18.69 1.14
N PRO A 55 -1.16 18.17 -0.01
CA PRO A 55 -1.99 18.95 -0.92
C PRO A 55 -3.20 19.52 -0.20
N GLU A 56 -3.45 20.81 -0.40
CA GLU A 56 -4.56 21.52 0.20
C GLU A 56 -5.89 20.99 -0.35
N ILE A 57 -6.88 20.96 0.53
CA ILE A 57 -8.25 20.56 0.23
C ILE A 57 -9.18 21.55 0.93
N ASP A 58 -10.34 21.80 0.32
CA ASP A 58 -11.35 22.74 0.82
C ASP A 58 -12.61 22.01 1.33
N TYR A 59 -12.42 20.77 1.79
CA TYR A 59 -13.43 19.93 2.42
C TYR A 59 -12.85 19.20 3.63
N GLU A 60 -13.70 18.85 4.59
CA GLU A 60 -13.30 18.04 5.74
C GLU A 60 -13.09 16.58 5.30
N ILE A 61 -11.99 15.97 5.75
CA ILE A 61 -11.81 14.52 5.58
C ILE A 61 -12.87 13.79 6.42
N PRO A 62 -13.64 12.86 5.84
CA PRO A 62 -14.73 12.21 6.54
C PRO A 62 -14.25 11.37 7.72
N LYS A 63 -15.05 11.35 8.79
CA LYS A 63 -14.81 10.53 9.99
C LYS A 63 -15.39 9.13 9.79
N ALA A 64 -14.85 8.41 8.80
CA ALA A 64 -15.30 7.07 8.46
C ALA A 64 -14.61 5.99 9.31
N LYS A 65 -15.32 4.92 9.63
CA LYS A 65 -14.76 3.75 10.35
C LYS A 65 -13.74 2.95 9.53
N THR A 66 -13.79 3.09 8.20
CA THR A 66 -13.01 2.31 7.24
C THR A 66 -12.54 3.20 6.10
N GLY A 67 -11.55 2.71 5.35
CA GLY A 67 -10.95 3.44 4.23
C GLY A 67 -9.88 4.44 4.68
N ILE A 68 -9.04 4.83 3.73
CA ILE A 68 -7.92 5.75 3.91
C ILE A 68 -8.22 7.02 3.12
N TRP A 69 -9.30 7.71 3.51
CA TRP A 69 -9.82 8.90 2.83
C TRP A 69 -8.89 10.13 2.76
N PRO A 70 -7.88 10.31 3.64
CA PRO A 70 -6.85 11.33 3.42
C PRO A 70 -6.11 11.22 2.08
N LYS A 71 -6.11 10.05 1.42
CA LYS A 71 -5.61 9.88 0.04
C LYS A 71 -6.34 10.75 -0.97
N SER A 72 -7.53 11.26 -0.66
CA SER A 72 -8.26 12.18 -1.52
C SER A 72 -7.49 13.48 -1.83
N ARG A 73 -6.50 13.84 -1.00
CA ARG A 73 -5.56 14.93 -1.28
C ARG A 73 -4.78 14.73 -2.58
N LEU A 74 -4.58 13.48 -3.01
CA LEU A 74 -3.86 13.15 -4.25
C LEU A 74 -4.71 13.33 -5.52
N TRP A 75 -6.00 13.63 -5.37
CA TRP A 75 -6.91 13.77 -6.50
C TRP A 75 -7.00 15.22 -7.01
N GLY A 76 -6.23 16.13 -6.42
CA GLY A 76 -6.18 17.55 -6.78
C GLY A 76 -5.81 17.83 -8.24
N ALA A 77 -6.15 19.04 -8.69
CA ALA A 77 -5.79 19.53 -10.02
C ALA A 77 -4.27 19.69 -10.20
N ALA A 78 -3.55 19.88 -9.09
CA ALA A 78 -2.10 19.93 -9.04
C ALA A 78 -1.58 19.10 -7.84
N LEU A 79 -0.40 18.53 -8.01
CA LEU A 79 0.35 17.83 -6.96
C LEU A 79 1.74 18.45 -6.87
N GLY A 80 1.83 19.66 -6.33
CA GLY A 80 3.01 20.52 -6.46
C GLY A 80 3.22 20.91 -7.92
N ASP A 81 4.46 20.80 -8.40
CA ASP A 81 4.88 21.04 -9.78
C ASP A 81 4.95 19.76 -10.65
N LEU A 82 4.46 18.62 -10.13
CA LEU A 82 4.48 17.35 -10.86
C LEU A 82 3.60 17.43 -12.11
N GLN A 83 4.13 16.93 -13.23
CA GLN A 83 3.45 16.93 -14.53
C GLN A 83 3.55 15.56 -15.19
N GLY A 84 2.50 15.12 -15.88
CA GLY A 84 2.51 13.82 -16.54
C GLY A 84 2.23 12.64 -15.59
N PRO A 85 2.59 11.41 -15.97
CA PRO A 85 2.32 10.22 -15.17
C PRO A 85 3.09 10.21 -13.85
N VAL A 86 2.37 9.90 -12.77
CA VAL A 86 2.90 9.63 -11.43
C VAL A 86 2.53 8.22 -11.00
N LEU A 87 3.44 7.54 -10.29
CA LEU A 87 3.18 6.25 -9.66
C LEU A 87 3.08 6.45 -8.14
N PHE A 88 1.87 6.30 -7.59
CA PHE A 88 1.67 6.31 -6.15
C PHE A 88 2.03 4.97 -5.52
N LEU A 89 2.72 5.02 -4.38
CA LEU A 89 3.02 3.89 -3.50
C LEU A 89 2.61 4.19 -2.07
N ASP A 90 1.87 3.26 -1.44
CA ASP A 90 1.66 3.28 0.02
C ASP A 90 3.01 3.07 0.76
N LEU A 91 3.10 3.57 1.98
CA LEU A 91 4.33 3.51 2.78
C LEU A 91 4.68 2.09 3.26
N ASP A 92 3.71 1.20 3.34
CA ASP A 92 3.85 -0.17 3.85
C ASP A 92 4.04 -1.22 2.73
N VAL A 93 4.36 -0.81 1.51
CA VAL A 93 4.72 -1.75 0.43
C VAL A 93 6.20 -2.16 0.49
N ILE A 94 6.54 -3.24 -0.22
CA ILE A 94 7.92 -3.67 -0.45
C ILE A 94 8.19 -3.73 -1.95
N VAL A 95 9.18 -2.97 -2.43
CA VAL A 95 9.63 -3.05 -3.83
C VAL A 95 10.72 -4.12 -3.95
N THR A 96 10.47 -5.08 -4.84
CA THR A 96 11.28 -6.30 -5.02
C THR A 96 11.82 -6.48 -6.43
N GLY A 97 11.37 -5.67 -7.39
CA GLY A 97 11.86 -5.67 -8.76
C GLY A 97 11.55 -4.37 -9.49
N SER A 98 11.95 -4.28 -10.76
CA SER A 98 11.90 -3.02 -11.53
C SER A 98 10.52 -2.37 -11.54
N LEU A 99 10.50 -1.05 -11.31
CA LEU A 99 9.32 -0.19 -11.38
C LEU A 99 9.10 0.40 -12.77
N ASP A 100 10.06 0.26 -13.70
CA ASP A 100 10.01 0.92 -15.02
C ASP A 100 8.75 0.54 -15.79
N SER A 101 8.41 -0.75 -15.80
CA SER A 101 7.22 -1.23 -16.50
C SER A 101 5.90 -0.71 -15.94
N PHE A 102 5.86 -0.21 -14.70
CA PHE A 102 4.65 0.44 -14.19
C PHE A 102 4.36 1.74 -14.94
N PHE A 103 5.39 2.44 -15.45
CA PHE A 103 5.23 3.65 -16.25
C PHE A 103 4.94 3.37 -17.73
N GLU A 104 5.30 2.18 -18.22
CA GLU A 104 5.09 1.73 -19.61
C GLU A 104 3.71 1.06 -19.80
N ALA A 105 3.02 0.73 -18.72
CA ALA A 105 1.73 0.08 -18.77
C ALA A 105 0.63 1.08 -19.21
N GLY A 106 -0.12 0.71 -20.25
CA GLY A 106 -1.24 1.49 -20.76
C GLY A 106 -0.82 2.82 -21.41
N ALA A 107 -1.81 3.64 -21.73
CA ALA A 107 -1.59 5.01 -22.21
C ALA A 107 -1.30 5.96 -21.02
N PRO A 108 -0.52 7.03 -21.19
CA PRO A 108 -0.16 7.96 -20.12
C PRO A 108 -1.35 8.44 -19.26
N GLU A 109 -2.49 8.72 -19.88
CA GLU A 109 -3.74 9.19 -19.29
C GLU A 109 -4.52 8.13 -18.50
N ASP A 110 -4.23 6.84 -18.70
CA ASP A 110 -4.97 5.77 -18.03
C ASP A 110 -4.78 5.81 -16.51
N VAL A 111 -5.87 5.65 -15.77
CA VAL A 111 -5.81 5.37 -14.34
C VAL A 111 -5.64 3.86 -14.15
N ILE A 112 -4.46 3.43 -13.70
CA ILE A 112 -4.11 2.01 -13.58
C ILE A 112 -3.90 1.63 -12.13
N LEU A 113 -4.69 0.68 -11.63
CA LEU A 113 -4.63 0.21 -10.25
C LEU A 113 -4.04 -1.20 -10.19
N THR A 114 -3.56 -1.57 -9.00
CA THR A 114 -3.41 -2.99 -8.68
C THR A 114 -4.79 -3.63 -8.52
N ARG A 115 -5.00 -4.83 -9.07
CA ARG A 115 -6.23 -5.57 -8.84
C ARG A 115 -6.37 -5.95 -7.36
N ASN A 116 -7.47 -5.57 -6.72
CA ASN A 116 -7.86 -6.13 -5.44
C ASN A 116 -8.31 -7.56 -5.66
N ARG A 117 -7.51 -8.44 -5.11
CA ARG A 117 -7.51 -9.84 -5.46
C ARG A 117 -8.14 -10.64 -4.29
N VAL A 118 -8.55 -9.95 -3.20
CA VAL A 118 -9.26 -10.50 -2.03
C VAL A 118 -10.75 -10.72 -2.31
N VAL A 119 -11.39 -9.81 -3.03
CA VAL A 119 -12.80 -9.93 -3.44
C VAL A 119 -12.86 -10.16 -4.94
N VAL A 120 -12.63 -11.42 -5.35
CA VAL A 120 -12.38 -11.83 -6.74
C VAL A 120 -13.50 -11.42 -7.71
N PHE A 121 -14.75 -11.39 -7.25
CA PHE A 121 -15.91 -11.11 -8.09
C PHE A 121 -16.23 -9.62 -8.26
N GLU A 122 -15.74 -8.72 -7.39
CA GLU A 122 -16.09 -7.30 -7.45
C GLU A 122 -15.23 -6.48 -8.42
N LYS A 123 -14.25 -7.10 -9.12
CA LYS A 123 -13.28 -6.44 -10.03
C LYS A 123 -12.73 -5.11 -9.45
N LEU A 124 -12.49 -5.07 -8.14
CA LEU A 124 -12.05 -3.85 -7.47
C LEU A 124 -10.56 -3.63 -7.68
N GLY A 125 -10.15 -2.37 -7.69
CA GLY A 125 -8.76 -1.97 -7.54
C GLY A 125 -8.35 -1.81 -6.08
N GLN A 126 -7.04 -1.81 -5.87
CA GLN A 126 -6.39 -1.45 -4.63
C GLN A 126 -5.46 -0.26 -4.87
N THR A 127 -5.65 0.79 -4.06
CA THR A 127 -4.96 2.08 -4.14
C THR A 127 -3.67 2.12 -3.30
N SER A 128 -3.02 0.96 -3.13
CA SER A 128 -1.66 0.89 -2.55
C SER A 128 -0.58 1.05 -3.61
N VAL A 129 -0.90 0.74 -4.86
CA VAL A 129 -0.08 1.01 -6.03
C VAL A 129 -1.03 1.40 -7.15
N PHE A 130 -0.98 2.66 -7.57
CA PHE A 130 -1.78 3.12 -8.70
C PHE A 130 -1.07 4.26 -9.44
N ARG A 131 -1.19 4.24 -10.78
CA ARG A 131 -0.59 5.22 -11.69
C ARG A 131 -1.69 6.04 -12.34
N PHE A 132 -1.46 7.34 -12.43
CA PHE A 132 -2.39 8.30 -13.03
C PHE A 132 -1.62 9.54 -13.49
N MET A 133 -2.26 10.40 -14.27
CA MET A 133 -1.71 11.72 -14.62
C MET A 133 -1.85 12.67 -13.43
N ALA A 134 -0.79 13.41 -13.08
CA ALA A 134 -0.92 14.53 -12.15
C ALA A 134 -2.04 15.49 -12.63
N GLY A 135 -2.99 15.83 -11.75
CA GLY A 135 -4.19 16.59 -12.09
C GLY A 135 -5.34 15.78 -12.72
N GLY A 136 -5.07 14.59 -13.24
CA GLY A 136 -6.06 13.78 -13.98
C GLY A 136 -7.19 13.19 -13.13
N LEU A 137 -7.06 13.20 -11.81
CA LEU A 137 -8.09 12.73 -10.87
C LEU A 137 -8.99 13.85 -10.34
N LYS A 138 -8.86 15.10 -10.82
CA LYS A 138 -9.66 16.24 -10.35
C LYS A 138 -11.18 16.00 -10.41
N PRO A 139 -11.76 15.40 -11.46
CA PRO A 139 -13.20 15.11 -11.46
C PRO A 139 -13.63 14.16 -10.33
N LEU A 140 -12.77 13.20 -9.96
CA LEU A 140 -12.99 12.30 -8.84
C LEU A 140 -12.99 13.07 -7.50
N GLN A 141 -12.08 14.05 -7.36
CA GLN A 141 -12.05 14.92 -6.19
C GLN A 141 -13.30 15.79 -6.09
N ASP A 142 -13.76 16.36 -7.19
CA ASP A 142 -14.96 17.21 -7.22
C ASP A 142 -16.21 16.44 -6.81
N GLN A 143 -16.34 15.20 -7.29
CA GLN A 143 -17.40 14.30 -6.84
C GLN A 143 -17.25 13.97 -5.35
N PHE A 144 -16.05 13.67 -4.87
CA PHE A 144 -15.84 13.38 -3.45
C PHE A 144 -16.21 14.57 -2.56
N LYS A 145 -15.85 15.79 -3.00
CA LYS A 145 -16.08 17.04 -2.29
C LYS A 145 -17.56 17.36 -2.10
N SER A 146 -18.45 16.91 -2.99
CA SER A 146 -19.88 17.24 -2.88
C SER A 146 -20.54 16.62 -1.64
N ASP A 147 -20.07 15.45 -1.21
CA ASP A 147 -20.52 14.78 0.01
C ASP A 147 -19.45 13.80 0.55
N PRO A 148 -18.37 14.28 1.18
CA PRO A 148 -17.27 13.42 1.60
C PRO A 148 -17.71 12.34 2.59
N GLN A 149 -18.62 12.67 3.51
CA GLN A 149 -19.09 11.76 4.55
C GLN A 149 -20.03 10.71 3.97
N GLY A 150 -21.05 11.11 3.18
CA GLY A 150 -21.98 10.17 2.56
C GLY A 150 -21.27 9.23 1.59
N ILE A 151 -20.32 9.73 0.79
CA ILE A 151 -19.52 8.88 -0.10
C ILE A 151 -18.65 7.90 0.70
N ALA A 152 -18.03 8.37 1.79
CA ALA A 152 -17.23 7.48 2.62
C ALA A 152 -18.06 6.39 3.29
N GLU A 153 -19.29 6.70 3.67
CA GLU A 153 -20.24 5.74 4.21
C GLU A 153 -20.73 4.76 3.15
N GLU A 154 -21.12 5.23 1.97
CA GLU A 154 -21.60 4.40 0.86
C GLU A 154 -20.52 3.41 0.41
N TYR A 155 -19.32 3.91 0.07
CA TYR A 155 -18.27 3.09 -0.53
C TYR A 155 -17.46 2.32 0.51
N ARG A 156 -17.44 2.78 1.77
CA ARG A 156 -16.66 2.27 2.92
C ARG A 156 -15.15 2.37 2.77
N TYR A 157 -14.60 2.17 1.57
CA TYR A 157 -13.19 2.23 1.26
C TYR A 157 -12.95 3.12 0.05
N GLU A 158 -11.93 3.98 0.12
CA GLU A 158 -11.56 4.92 -0.94
C GLU A 158 -11.22 4.20 -2.25
N GLN A 159 -10.61 3.01 -2.16
CA GLN A 159 -10.28 2.22 -3.35
C GLN A 159 -11.53 1.80 -4.15
N ARG A 160 -12.68 1.59 -3.49
CA ARG A 160 -13.95 1.28 -4.16
C ARG A 160 -14.48 2.49 -4.91
N PHE A 161 -14.38 3.66 -4.28
CA PHE A 161 -14.76 4.93 -4.87
C PHE A 161 -13.91 5.24 -6.11
N VAL A 162 -12.57 5.15 -5.98
CA VAL A 162 -11.63 5.33 -7.10
C VAL A 162 -11.92 4.34 -8.23
N THR A 163 -12.08 3.04 -7.93
CA THR A 163 -12.35 2.02 -8.96
C THR A 163 -13.57 2.34 -9.79
N ARG A 164 -14.64 2.84 -9.16
CA ARG A 164 -15.94 3.06 -9.81
C ARG A 164 -16.06 4.41 -10.49
N ASN A 165 -15.30 5.42 -10.05
CA ASN A 165 -15.49 6.80 -10.46
C ASN A 165 -14.25 7.45 -11.10
N ALA A 166 -13.13 6.71 -11.23
CA ALA A 166 -11.95 7.26 -11.91
C ALA A 166 -12.31 7.71 -13.34
N PRO A 167 -11.87 8.91 -13.78
CA PRO A 167 -12.10 9.39 -15.13
C PRO A 167 -11.58 8.41 -16.18
N GLY A 168 -12.39 8.09 -17.18
CA GLY A 168 -12.06 7.08 -18.21
C GLY A 168 -12.10 5.62 -17.73
N GLY A 169 -12.47 5.38 -16.47
CA GLY A 169 -12.47 4.08 -15.83
C GLY A 169 -11.07 3.61 -15.42
N VAL A 170 -11.02 2.54 -14.62
CA VAL A 170 -9.74 1.96 -14.18
C VAL A 170 -9.29 0.81 -15.08
N LYS A 171 -7.99 0.78 -15.37
CA LYS A 171 -7.29 -0.41 -15.88
C LYS A 171 -6.52 -1.08 -14.75
N PHE A 172 -6.03 -2.29 -15.00
CA PHE A 172 -5.24 -3.03 -14.01
C PHE A 172 -3.84 -3.32 -14.52
N PHE A 173 -2.85 -3.23 -13.62
CA PHE A 173 -1.53 -3.77 -13.91
C PHE A 173 -1.60 -5.28 -14.18
N PRO A 174 -0.70 -5.82 -15.01
CA PRO A 174 -0.64 -7.25 -15.28
C PRO A 174 -0.56 -8.10 -14.01
N ASP A 175 -1.20 -9.26 -14.05
CA ASP A 175 -1.17 -10.20 -12.93
C ASP A 175 0.27 -10.65 -12.63
N GLY A 176 0.56 -10.84 -11.34
CA GLY A 176 1.89 -11.22 -10.85
C GLY A 176 2.82 -10.05 -10.53
N TRP A 177 2.63 -8.86 -11.08
CA TRP A 177 3.49 -7.70 -10.77
C TRP A 177 3.37 -7.25 -9.32
N VAL A 178 2.14 -7.26 -8.80
CA VAL A 178 1.86 -6.89 -7.41
C VAL A 178 1.30 -8.10 -6.67
N ALA A 179 1.95 -8.48 -5.58
CA ALA A 179 1.58 -9.59 -4.71
C ALA A 179 1.05 -9.08 -3.37
N HIS A 180 0.14 -9.83 -2.74
CA HIS A 180 -0.41 -9.52 -1.43
C HIS A 180 0.22 -10.39 -0.37
N PHE A 181 0.90 -9.82 0.65
CA PHE A 181 1.70 -10.61 1.59
C PHE A 181 0.93 -11.77 2.25
N ARG A 182 -0.22 -11.50 2.89
CA ARG A 182 -0.99 -12.53 3.62
C ARG A 182 -1.56 -13.63 2.73
N ARG A 183 -1.71 -13.39 1.44
CA ARG A 183 -2.38 -14.32 0.51
C ARG A 183 -1.38 -15.03 -0.39
N ASP A 184 -0.46 -14.28 -0.97
CA ASP A 184 0.47 -14.77 -1.99
C ASP A 184 1.82 -15.17 -1.40
N CYS A 185 2.25 -14.54 -0.29
CA CYS A 185 3.56 -14.81 0.31
C CYS A 185 3.47 -15.79 1.48
N ARG A 186 2.47 -15.61 2.36
CA ARG A 186 2.26 -16.46 3.54
C ARG A 186 1.88 -17.88 3.11
N ARG A 187 2.43 -18.88 3.79
CA ARG A 187 2.08 -20.29 3.58
C ARG A 187 0.69 -20.60 4.19
N PRO A 188 -0.10 -21.52 3.61
CA PRO A 188 -1.32 -22.01 4.24
C PRO A 188 -0.98 -22.89 5.46
N PHE A 189 -1.96 -23.10 6.34
CA PHE A 189 -1.86 -24.11 7.39
C PHE A 189 -1.88 -25.52 6.77
N PRO A 190 -1.04 -26.47 7.23
CA PRO A 190 -0.06 -26.37 8.32
C PRO A 190 1.36 -25.94 7.90
N LEU A 191 1.60 -25.70 6.60
CA LEU A 191 2.93 -25.34 6.08
C LEU A 191 3.49 -24.05 6.70
N ASN A 192 2.64 -23.13 7.17
CA ASN A 192 3.06 -21.93 7.89
C ASN A 192 3.82 -22.17 9.20
N TYR A 193 3.76 -23.38 9.77
CA TYR A 193 4.56 -23.75 10.95
C TYR A 193 5.97 -24.22 10.59
N VAL A 194 6.18 -24.65 9.35
CA VAL A 194 7.42 -25.31 8.91
C VAL A 194 8.18 -24.46 7.89
N LEU A 195 7.51 -23.68 7.06
CA LEU A 195 8.12 -22.93 5.98
C LEU A 195 7.89 -21.42 6.14
N PRO A 196 8.92 -20.58 5.91
CA PRO A 196 8.74 -19.13 5.92
C PRO A 196 7.87 -18.65 4.74
N PRO A 197 7.28 -17.44 4.86
CA PRO A 197 6.67 -16.77 3.72
C PRO A 197 7.65 -16.67 2.56
N LYS A 198 7.17 -16.88 1.34
CA LYS A 198 7.98 -16.88 0.12
C LYS A 198 7.60 -15.70 -0.76
N LEU A 199 8.58 -14.98 -1.28
CA LEU A 199 8.36 -14.00 -2.34
C LEU A 199 7.93 -14.71 -3.65
N PRO A 200 6.75 -14.40 -4.22
CA PRO A 200 6.34 -14.95 -5.51
C PRO A 200 7.32 -14.54 -6.63
N LYS A 201 7.63 -15.48 -7.53
CA LYS A 201 8.49 -15.19 -8.69
C LYS A 201 7.83 -14.12 -9.56
N GLY A 202 8.60 -13.11 -9.97
CA GLY A 202 8.11 -12.02 -10.83
C GLY A 202 7.30 -10.94 -10.11
N ALA A 203 7.05 -11.07 -8.80
CA ALA A 203 6.52 -9.97 -8.01
C ALA A 203 7.54 -8.81 -8.02
N ARG A 204 7.04 -7.61 -8.29
CA ARG A 204 7.81 -6.36 -8.31
C ARG A 204 7.46 -5.51 -7.10
N ILE A 205 6.22 -5.59 -6.64
CA ILE A 205 5.77 -4.97 -5.40
C ILE A 205 5.00 -6.00 -4.56
N VAL A 206 5.23 -6.00 -3.25
CA VAL A 206 4.41 -6.73 -2.28
C VAL A 206 3.67 -5.72 -1.40
N ILE A 207 2.34 -5.77 -1.42
CA ILE A 207 1.46 -4.92 -0.62
C ILE A 207 1.11 -5.57 0.71
N PHE A 208 1.00 -4.74 1.75
CA PHE A 208 0.65 -5.11 3.11
C PHE A 208 -0.68 -4.46 3.47
N ALA A 209 -1.80 -5.21 3.39
CA ALA A 209 -3.11 -4.67 3.73
C ALA A 209 -3.58 -5.07 5.14
N GLY A 210 -4.15 -4.09 5.85
CA GLY A 210 -4.70 -4.26 7.20
C GLY A 210 -3.65 -4.09 8.29
N HIS A 211 -3.75 -4.88 9.37
CA HIS A 211 -2.91 -4.70 10.58
C HIS A 211 -1.49 -5.28 10.51
N LEU A 212 -1.07 -5.86 9.39
CA LEU A 212 0.25 -6.49 9.28
C LEU A 212 1.12 -5.59 8.42
N ASN A 213 2.21 -5.08 8.98
CA ASN A 213 3.18 -4.21 8.32
C ASN A 213 4.47 -4.98 7.98
N PRO A 214 5.36 -4.41 7.16
CA PRO A 214 6.67 -5.01 6.85
C PRO A 214 7.47 -5.49 8.07
N GLN A 215 7.52 -4.68 9.15
CA GLN A 215 8.22 -5.07 10.39
C GLN A 215 7.62 -6.32 11.03
N ASP A 216 6.28 -6.46 11.02
CA ASP A 216 5.62 -7.64 11.59
C ASP A 216 5.95 -8.92 10.81
N ALA A 217 6.09 -8.82 9.49
CA ALA A 217 6.53 -9.94 8.67
C ALA A 217 7.99 -10.33 8.93
N ILE A 218 8.87 -9.34 9.16
CA ILE A 218 10.26 -9.58 9.56
C ILE A 218 10.30 -10.31 10.91
N ASP A 219 9.53 -9.82 11.88
CA ASP A 219 9.49 -10.38 13.24
C ASP A 219 8.77 -11.74 13.30
N GLY A 220 7.98 -12.10 12.29
CA GLY A 220 7.20 -13.33 12.28
C GLY A 220 5.96 -13.26 13.18
N ARG A 221 5.22 -12.15 13.11
CA ARG A 221 3.96 -11.94 13.84
C ARG A 221 2.83 -11.48 12.92
N TRP A 222 1.59 -11.67 13.36
CA TRP A 222 0.40 -11.33 12.55
C TRP A 222 0.04 -9.83 12.58
N SER A 223 0.42 -9.16 13.67
CA SER A 223 0.28 -7.73 13.92
C SER A 223 1.17 -7.34 15.11
N ASP A 224 1.37 -6.05 15.32
CA ASP A 224 2.08 -5.47 16.46
C ASP A 224 1.54 -5.91 17.84
N ALA A 225 0.24 -6.11 17.96
CA ALA A 225 -0.42 -6.59 19.19
C ALA A 225 -0.10 -8.06 19.56
N VAL A 226 0.54 -8.82 18.67
CA VAL A 226 0.86 -10.24 18.90
C VAL A 226 2.37 -10.41 19.05
N PRO A 227 2.87 -10.94 20.18
CA PRO A 227 4.30 -11.16 20.34
C PRO A 227 4.80 -12.22 19.34
N PRO A 228 6.02 -12.07 18.79
CA PRO A 228 6.68 -13.12 18.02
C PRO A 228 6.76 -14.42 18.81
N ARG A 229 6.48 -15.56 18.18
CA ARG A 229 6.53 -16.88 18.82
C ARG A 229 7.21 -17.90 17.91
N SER A 230 7.92 -18.85 18.52
CA SER A 230 8.31 -20.07 17.83
C SER A 230 7.07 -20.94 17.52
N PRO A 231 7.14 -21.88 16.57
CA PRO A 231 6.00 -22.73 16.22
C PRO A 231 5.40 -23.46 17.44
N LEU A 232 6.25 -24.05 18.28
CA LEU A 232 5.84 -24.77 19.49
C LEU A 232 5.26 -23.83 20.55
N ALA A 233 5.85 -22.65 20.74
CA ALA A 233 5.33 -21.65 21.67
C ALA A 233 3.94 -21.15 21.24
N HIS A 234 3.72 -20.98 19.93
CA HIS A 234 2.40 -20.61 19.40
C HIS A 234 1.37 -21.71 19.67
N LEU A 235 1.69 -22.98 19.44
CA LEU A 235 0.78 -24.09 19.75
C LEU A 235 0.47 -24.20 21.26
N ARG A 236 1.47 -24.02 22.13
CA ARG A 236 1.26 -24.00 23.59
C ARG A 236 0.38 -22.83 24.05
N ALA A 237 0.41 -21.72 23.32
CA ALA A 237 -0.39 -20.53 23.63
C ALA A 237 -1.84 -20.59 23.11
N ILE A 238 -2.32 -21.73 22.59
CA ILE A 238 -3.72 -21.90 22.15
C ILE A 238 -4.71 -21.54 23.26
N GLY A 239 -4.42 -21.87 24.53
CA GLY A 239 -5.29 -21.53 25.66
C GLY A 239 -5.40 -20.02 25.95
N GLN A 240 -4.42 -19.23 25.49
CA GLN A 240 -4.34 -17.77 25.64
C GLN A 240 -4.90 -17.02 24.43
N ARG A 241 -5.43 -17.74 23.43
CA ARG A 241 -6.00 -17.10 22.23
C ARG A 241 -7.21 -16.25 22.61
N ASP A 242 -7.45 -15.22 21.81
CA ASP A 242 -8.73 -14.52 21.78
C ASP A 242 -9.86 -15.53 21.53
N ARG A 243 -10.73 -15.68 22.54
CA ARG A 243 -11.84 -16.65 22.55
C ARG A 243 -12.99 -16.24 21.64
N SER A 244 -13.05 -14.97 21.20
CA SER A 244 -14.05 -14.51 20.22
C SER A 244 -13.77 -15.08 18.81
N GLY A 245 -12.56 -15.58 18.54
CA GLY A 245 -12.20 -16.23 17.28
C GLY A 245 -12.21 -17.77 17.33
N SER A 246 -12.15 -18.38 16.14
CA SER A 246 -11.99 -19.84 16.03
C SER A 246 -10.53 -20.29 16.21
N LEU A 247 -10.35 -21.53 16.68
CA LEU A 247 -9.04 -22.19 16.72
C LEU A 247 -8.40 -22.25 15.33
N TRP A 248 -9.20 -22.50 14.29
CA TRP A 248 -8.73 -22.55 12.91
C TRP A 248 -8.21 -21.18 12.41
N ARG A 249 -8.86 -20.07 12.81
CA ARG A 249 -8.33 -18.71 12.57
C ARG A 249 -6.99 -18.51 13.25
N TYR A 250 -6.89 -18.86 14.54
CA TYR A 250 -5.66 -18.78 15.32
C TYR A 250 -4.51 -19.54 14.67
N LEU A 251 -4.72 -20.82 14.32
CA LEU A 251 -3.68 -21.66 13.73
C LEU A 251 -3.18 -21.12 12.39
N ARG A 252 -4.08 -20.62 11.54
CA ARG A 252 -3.71 -19.98 10.27
C ARG A 252 -2.96 -18.67 10.47
N HIS A 253 -3.20 -17.93 11.53
CA HIS A 253 -2.56 -16.64 11.75
C HIS A 253 -1.11 -16.73 12.23
N TYR A 254 -0.57 -17.94 12.43
CA TYR A 254 0.87 -18.10 12.64
C TYR A 254 1.65 -17.75 11.36
N ILE A 255 2.73 -16.99 11.53
CA ILE A 255 3.65 -16.58 10.47
C ILE A 255 5.06 -16.81 11.00
N ARG A 256 5.92 -17.48 10.24
CA ARG A 256 7.36 -17.49 10.53
C ARG A 256 7.99 -16.17 10.03
N PRO A 257 9.11 -15.71 10.62
CA PRO A 257 9.89 -14.61 10.09
C PRO A 257 10.10 -14.71 8.58
N ALA A 258 10.01 -13.58 7.88
CA ALA A 258 10.22 -13.47 6.44
C ALA A 258 11.51 -12.66 6.14
N PRO A 259 12.70 -13.30 6.13
CA PRO A 259 13.98 -12.61 5.99
C PRO A 259 14.07 -11.72 4.74
N TRP A 260 13.52 -12.20 3.61
CA TRP A 260 13.51 -11.45 2.35
C TRP A 260 12.80 -10.10 2.47
N VAL A 261 11.82 -9.95 3.37
CA VAL A 261 11.18 -8.64 3.60
C VAL A 261 12.21 -7.66 4.14
N GLY A 262 13.06 -8.08 5.09
CA GLY A 262 14.12 -7.24 5.65
C GLY A 262 15.24 -6.94 4.65
N GLU A 263 15.58 -7.89 3.78
CA GLU A 263 16.58 -7.71 2.71
C GLU A 263 16.16 -6.60 1.72
N HIS A 264 14.87 -6.56 1.39
CA HIS A 264 14.32 -5.54 0.50
C HIS A 264 13.97 -4.23 1.23
N TRP A 265 13.43 -4.28 2.44
CA TRP A 265 12.97 -3.12 3.22
C TRP A 265 14.08 -2.41 4.00
N ARG A 266 15.17 -2.11 3.29
CA ARG A 266 16.32 -1.34 3.77
C ARG A 266 16.34 0.06 3.15
N PRO A 267 16.88 1.07 3.85
CA PRO A 267 16.99 2.44 3.34
C PRO A 267 17.87 2.56 2.11
#